data_AF-A0A8T4USJ3-F1
#
_entry.id   AF-A0A8T4USJ3-F1
#
_cell.length_a   1.000
_cell.length_b   1.000
_cell.length_c   1.000
_cell.angle_alpha   90.00
_cell.angle_beta   90.00
_cell.angle_gamma   90.00
#
_symmetry.space_group_name_H-M   'P 1'
#
loop_
_entity.id
_entity.type
_entity.pdbx_description
1 polymer ?
#
loop_
_entity_poly.entity_id
_entity_poly.type
_entity_poly.pdbx_seq_one_letter_code
_entity_poly.pdbx_strand_id
1 'polypeptide(L)'
;MVKLNKKQEQRKIALERIKILFSEAKDNPNMANRYVELARKIAMKVNLRIPLQYKRKYCSHCYNYFNSENSRTRIHKSRVIKYCNKCRKFTRIPVN
;
A
#
# COMPACT_ATOMS: atom_id res chain seq x y z
N MET A 1 17.71 19.34 18.73
CA MET A 1 17.12 18.04 18.32
C MET A 1 15.89 17.77 19.17
N VAL A 2 14.68 17.74 18.59
CA VAL A 2 13.45 17.50 19.34
C VAL A 2 13.36 16.01 19.70
N LYS A 3 13.31 15.68 20.99
CA LYS A 3 13.06 14.30 21.45
C LYS A 3 11.65 13.88 21.05
N LEU A 4 11.54 12.88 20.18
CA LEU A 4 10.27 12.24 19.84
C LEU A 4 9.75 11.47 21.06
N ASN A 5 8.45 11.53 21.35
CA ASN A 5 7.86 10.64 22.34
C ASN A 5 7.89 9.20 21.80
N LYS A 6 8.00 8.19 22.67
CA LYS A 6 8.01 6.74 22.38
C LYS A 6 6.99 6.31 21.32
N LYS A 7 5.78 6.90 21.34
CA LYS A 7 4.73 6.65 20.33
C LYS A 7 5.12 7.12 18.92
N GLN A 8 5.74 8.29 18.81
CA GLN A 8 6.19 8.84 17.53
C GLN A 8 7.37 8.04 16.98
N GLU A 9 8.27 7.57 17.85
CA GLU A 9 9.39 6.69 17.48
C GLU A 9 8.90 5.33 16.96
N GLN A 10 7.94 4.70 17.65
CA GLN A 10 7.30 3.47 17.16
C GLN A 10 6.64 3.66 15.79
N ARG A 11 5.99 4.81 15.55
CA ARG A 11 5.41 5.15 14.25
C ARG A 11 6.46 5.36 13.17
N LYS A 12 7.60 5.98 13.51
CA LYS A 12 8.74 6.16 12.59
C LYS A 12 9.30 4.80 12.15
N ILE A 13 9.58 3.91 13.11
CA ILE A 13 10.08 2.56 12.84
C ILE A 13 9.05 1.75 12.02
N ALA A 14 7.77 1.85 12.37
CA ALA A 14 6.70 1.19 11.62
C ALA A 14 6.63 1.68 10.16
N LEU A 15 6.80 2.99 9.94
CA LEU A 15 6.84 3.57 8.60
C LEU A 15 8.03 3.04 7.80
N GLU A 16 9.22 2.98 8.39
CA GLU A 16 10.43 2.42 7.76
C GLU A 16 10.22 0.95 7.38
N ARG A 17 9.67 0.13 8.29
CA ARG A 17 9.32 -1.28 8.00
C ARG A 17 8.33 -1.42 6.85
N ILE A 18 7.30 -0.58 6.81
CA ILE A 18 6.34 -0.57 5.70
C ILE A 18 7.05 -0.23 4.38
N LYS A 19 7.96 0.76 4.37
CA LYS A 19 8.72 1.12 3.16
C LYS A 19 9.52 -0.08 2.64
N ILE A 20 10.24 -0.77 3.52
CA ILE A 20 11.05 -1.96 3.17
C ILE A 20 10.15 -3.05 2.60
N LEU A 21 9.05 -3.41 3.28
CA LEU A 21 8.11 -4.43 2.81
C LEU A 21 7.54 -4.12 1.41
N PHE A 22 7.25 -2.85 1.12
CA PHE A 22 6.77 -2.46 -0.20
C PHE A 22 7.86 -2.36 -1.28
N SER A 23 9.14 -2.28 -0.87
CA SER A 23 10.28 -2.44 -1.78
C SER A 23 10.43 -3.90 -2.14
N GLU A 24 10.51 -4.78 -1.14
CA GLU A 24 10.59 -6.24 -1.32
C GLU A 24 9.42 -6.81 -2.13
N ALA A 25 8.21 -6.30 -1.93
CA ALA A 25 7.03 -6.68 -2.71
C ALA A 25 7.12 -6.33 -4.20
N LYS A 26 7.93 -5.33 -4.55
CA LYS A 26 8.15 -4.96 -5.96
C LYS A 26 9.03 -5.99 -6.64
N ASP A 27 10.06 -6.47 -5.96
CA ASP A 27 11.09 -7.35 -6.54
C ASP A 27 10.71 -8.83 -6.42
N ASN A 28 9.87 -9.19 -5.44
CA ASN A 28 9.43 -10.57 -5.17
C ASN A 28 7.91 -10.74 -5.36
N PRO A 29 7.41 -10.93 -6.60
CA PRO A 29 5.97 -11.00 -6.88
C PRO A 29 5.25 -12.14 -6.16
N ASN A 30 5.92 -13.28 -5.94
CA ASN A 30 5.37 -14.43 -5.22
C ASN A 30 5.05 -14.10 -3.75
N MET A 31 5.87 -13.25 -3.11
CA MET A 31 5.71 -12.85 -1.70
C MET A 31 5.02 -11.50 -1.54
N ALA A 32 4.73 -10.79 -2.64
CA ALA A 32 4.20 -9.44 -2.61
C ALA A 32 2.89 -9.31 -1.80
N ASN A 33 1.96 -10.26 -1.96
CA ASN A 33 0.71 -10.26 -1.21
C ASN A 33 0.95 -10.43 0.29
N ARG A 34 1.89 -11.31 0.67
CA ARG A 34 2.27 -11.55 2.06
C ARG A 34 2.91 -10.29 2.67
N TYR A 35 3.77 -9.60 1.93
CA TYR A 35 4.36 -8.35 2.39
C TYR A 35 3.35 -7.22 2.54
N VAL A 36 2.36 -7.11 1.64
CA VAL A 36 1.24 -6.15 1.80
C VAL A 36 0.44 -6.45 3.07
N GLU A 37 0.14 -7.72 3.34
CA GLU A 37 -0.56 -8.15 4.54
C GLU A 37 0.19 -7.76 5.82
N LEU A 38 1.51 -8.04 5.87
CA LEU A 38 2.38 -7.65 6.98
C LEU A 38 2.43 -6.13 7.15
N ALA A 39 2.61 -5.38 6.07
CA ALA A 39 2.66 -3.92 6.10
C ALA A 39 1.34 -3.33 6.64
N ARG A 40 0.20 -3.90 6.26
CA ARG A 40 -1.11 -3.52 6.80
C ARG A 40 -1.24 -3.83 8.29
N LYS A 41 -0.85 -5.03 8.72
CA LYS A 41 -0.88 -5.42 10.14
C LYS A 41 -0.03 -4.49 11.01
N ILE A 42 1.17 -4.13 10.54
CA ILE A 42 2.05 -3.15 11.20
C ILE A 42 1.36 -1.78 11.28
N ALA A 43 0.82 -1.28 10.17
CA ALA A 43 0.15 0.01 10.12
C ALA A 43 -1.05 0.08 11.09
N MET A 44 -1.86 -0.97 11.13
CA MET A 44 -3.01 -1.09 12.04
C MET A 44 -2.55 -1.11 13.51
N LYS A 45 -1.50 -1.87 13.85
CA LYS A 45 -0.99 -1.98 15.23
C LYS A 45 -0.58 -0.63 15.84
N VAL A 46 -0.01 0.28 15.05
CA VAL A 46 0.44 1.59 15.53
C VAL A 46 -0.51 2.74 15.15
N ASN A 47 -1.69 2.42 14.61
CA ASN A 47 -2.65 3.38 14.05
C ASN A 47 -1.97 4.40 13.11
N LEU A 48 -1.19 3.88 12.16
CA LEU A 48 -0.48 4.64 11.14
C LEU A 48 -1.23 4.54 9.81
N ARG A 49 -1.45 5.68 9.17
CA ARG A 49 -1.95 5.72 7.79
C ARG A 49 -0.82 5.35 6.84
N ILE A 50 -1.00 4.27 6.08
CA ILE A 50 -0.04 3.88 5.03
C ILE A 50 0.09 5.05 4.02
N PRO A 51 1.32 5.50 3.70
CA PRO A 51 1.55 6.56 2.74
C PRO A 51 0.89 6.30 1.39
N LEU A 52 0.42 7.35 0.73
CA LEU A 52 -0.39 7.26 -0.48
C LEU A 52 0.30 6.48 -1.60
N GLN A 53 1.61 6.66 -1.75
CA GLN A 53 2.44 5.94 -2.74
C GLN A 53 2.36 4.42 -2.58
N TYR A 54 2.24 3.91 -1.35
CA TYR A 54 2.11 2.48 -1.07
C TYR A 54 0.65 2.02 -1.03
N LYS A 55 -0.25 2.88 -0.53
CA LYS A 55 -1.70 2.61 -0.51
C LYS A 55 -2.26 2.36 -1.92
N ARG A 56 -1.67 2.98 -2.94
CA ARG A 56 -2.05 2.79 -4.35
C ARG A 56 -1.46 1.53 -4.99
N LYS A 57 -0.54 0.81 -4.34
CA LYS A 57 0.12 -0.40 -4.87
C LYS A 57 -0.65 -1.70 -4.62
N TYR A 58 -1.75 -1.67 -3.86
CA TYR A 58 -2.54 -2.87 -3.60
C TYR A 58 -4.04 -2.59 -3.69
N CYS A 59 -4.82 -3.64 -3.87
CA CYS A 59 -6.27 -3.54 -3.95
C CYS A 59 -6.87 -3.18 -2.59
N SER A 60 -7.65 -2.10 -2.53
CA SER A 60 -8.32 -1.65 -1.31
C SER A 60 -9.36 -2.65 -0.74
N HIS A 61 -9.73 -3.66 -1.53
CA HIS A 61 -10.76 -4.64 -1.16
C HIS A 61 -10.20 -6.00 -0.78
N CYS A 62 -9.34 -6.59 -1.62
CA CYS A 62 -8.77 -7.93 -1.38
C CYS A 62 -7.30 -7.91 -0.95
N TYR A 63 -6.67 -6.72 -0.90
CA TYR A 63 -5.30 -6.52 -0.46
C TYR A 63 -4.20 -7.20 -1.28
N ASN A 64 -4.55 -7.77 -2.44
CA ASN A 64 -3.54 -8.22 -3.40
C ASN A 64 -2.72 -7.06 -3.94
N TYR A 65 -1.41 -7.27 -4.03
CA TYR A 65 -0.48 -6.35 -4.65
C TYR A 65 -0.79 -6.21 -6.14
N PHE A 66 -0.80 -4.99 -6.65
CA PHE A 66 -1.05 -4.71 -8.06
C PHE A 66 0.21 -4.89 -8.88
N ASN A 67 0.15 -5.76 -9.88
CA ASN A 67 1.14 -5.89 -10.94
C ASN A 67 0.49 -5.65 -12.31
N SER A 68 1.28 -5.68 -13.39
CA SER A 68 0.82 -5.46 -14.77
C SER A 68 -0.20 -6.51 -15.23
N GLU A 69 -0.13 -7.73 -14.71
CA GLU A 69 -0.98 -8.86 -15.13
C GLU A 69 -2.32 -8.92 -14.39
N ASN A 70 -2.32 -8.57 -13.10
CA ASN A 70 -3.46 -8.74 -12.20
C ASN A 70 -4.28 -7.45 -12.02
N SER A 71 -3.87 -6.35 -12.67
CA SER A 71 -4.52 -5.06 -12.55
C SER A 71 -4.54 -4.29 -13.86
N ARG A 72 -5.61 -3.53 -14.08
CA ARG A 72 -5.74 -2.64 -15.23
C ARG A 72 -5.88 -1.22 -14.74
N THR A 73 -4.97 -0.34 -15.15
CA THR A 73 -5.03 1.09 -14.85
C THR A 73 -5.53 1.87 -16.07
N ARG A 74 -6.45 2.81 -15.85
CA ARG A 74 -6.98 3.74 -16.86
C ARG A 74 -7.02 5.14 -16.26
N ILE A 75 -6.77 6.15 -17.08
CA ILE A 75 -6.93 7.55 -16.71
C ILE A 75 -8.15 8.09 -17.44
N HIS A 76 -9.10 8.65 -16.71
CA HIS A 76 -10.32 9.21 -17.29
C HIS A 76 -10.87 10.33 -16.40
N LYS A 77 -11.21 11.48 -17.00
CA LYS A 77 -11.78 12.66 -16.30
C LYS A 77 -11.08 12.98 -14.98
N SER A 78 -9.76 13.23 -15.05
CA SER A 78 -8.88 13.56 -13.91
C SER A 78 -8.89 12.53 -12.76
N ARG A 79 -9.16 11.26 -13.09
CA ARG A 79 -9.14 10.15 -12.14
C ARG A 79 -8.32 8.99 -12.68
N VAL A 80 -7.52 8.37 -11.81
CA VAL A 80 -6.91 7.08 -12.05
C VAL A 80 -7.88 6.00 -11.58
N ILE A 81 -8.35 5.18 -12.52
CA ILE A 81 -9.23 4.05 -12.27
C ILE A 81 -8.38 2.78 -12.32
N LYS A 82 -8.31 2.06 -11.20
CA LYS A 82 -7.66 0.75 -11.10
C LYS A 82 -8.71 -0.34 -10.98
N TYR A 83 -8.68 -1.30 -11.90
CA TYR A 83 -9.47 -2.52 -11.85
C TYR A 83 -8.61 -3.67 -11.34
N CYS A 84 -9.12 -4.44 -10.38
CA CYS A 84 -8.46 -5.63 -9.85
C CYS A 84 -8.99 -6.88 -10.55
N ASN A 85 -8.14 -7.62 -11.26
CA ASN A 85 -8.55 -8.86 -11.95
C ASN A 85 -8.89 -9.99 -10.95
N LYS A 86 -8.40 -9.91 -9.71
CA LYS A 86 -8.65 -10.93 -8.68
C LYS A 86 -10.03 -10.80 -8.02
N CYS A 87 -10.42 -9.60 -7.58
CA CYS A 87 -11.71 -9.39 -6.90
C CYS A 87 -12.75 -8.62 -7.73
N ARG A 88 -12.42 -8.26 -8.98
CA ARG A 88 -13.29 -7.56 -9.94
C ARG A 88 -13.85 -6.21 -9.47
N LYS A 89 -13.20 -5.57 -8.50
CA LYS A 89 -13.61 -4.25 -7.97
C LYS A 89 -12.77 -3.12 -8.57
N PHE A 90 -13.37 -1.94 -8.65
CA PHE A 90 -12.76 -0.71 -9.14
C PHE A 90 -12.36 0.20 -7.98
N THR A 91 -11.11 0.65 -7.96
CA THR A 91 -10.63 1.74 -7.11
C THR A 91 -10.48 3.00 -7.96
N ARG A 92 -11.07 4.12 -7.52
CA ARG A 92 -10.99 5.42 -8.20
C ARG A 92 -10.19 6.39 -7.35
N ILE A 93 -9.19 7.00 -7.96
CA ILE A 93 -8.26 7.91 -7.30
C ILE A 93 -8.33 9.26 -8.03
N PRO A 94 -8.79 10.34 -7.39
CA PRO A 94 -8.74 11.68 -7.97
C PRO A 94 -7.28 12.14 -8.13
N VAL A 95 -7.01 12.87 -9.22
CA VAL A 95 -5.68 13.46 -9.54
C VAL A 95 -5.65 14.97 -9.25
N ASN A 96 -6.77 15.54 -8.81
CA ASN A 96 -6.91 16.96 -8.43
C ASN A 96 -6.11 17.30 -7.18
#